data_AF-A0A8R7QKD8-F1
#
_entry.id   AF-A0A8R7QKD8-F1
#
_cell.length_a   1.000
_cell.length_b   1.000
_cell.length_c   1.000
_cell.angle_alpha   90.00
_cell.angle_beta   90.00
_cell.angle_gamma   90.00
#
_symmetry.space_group_name_H-M   'P 1'
#
loop_
_entity.id
_entity.type
_entity.pdbx_description
1 polymer ?
#
loop_
_entity_poly.entity_id
_entity_poly.type
_entity_poly.pdbx_seq_one_letter_code
_entity_poly.pdbx_strand_id
1 'polypeptide(L)'
;MDLSDNQIQILERAFKLCPYPSETQHADLGRELGVQPHQIEFWFKNRRAQMSRCLGLTAWQARDEQVDNHLSDSENDKIDSENDKIH
;
A
#
# COMPACT_ATOMS: atom_id res chain seq x y z
N MET A 1 8.30 11.68 -16.88
CA MET A 1 7.03 10.95 -16.79
C MET A 1 5.93 11.98 -16.96
N ASP A 2 5.08 11.80 -17.96
CA ASP A 2 3.97 12.72 -18.23
C ASP A 2 2.68 12.09 -17.67
N LEU A 3 2.22 12.61 -16.54
CA LEU A 3 0.95 12.26 -15.91
C LEU A 3 0.17 13.56 -15.74
N SER A 4 -1.10 13.55 -16.11
CA SER A 4 -1.99 14.70 -15.89
C SER A 4 -2.25 14.92 -14.40
N ASP A 5 -2.61 16.16 -14.04
CA ASP A 5 -2.95 16.51 -12.66
C ASP A 5 -4.07 15.64 -12.08
N ASN A 6 -5.03 15.21 -12.91
CA ASN A 6 -6.10 14.30 -12.50
C ASN A 6 -5.56 12.90 -12.17
N GLN A 7 -4.66 12.36 -13.00
CA GLN A 7 -4.01 11.08 -12.74
C GLN A 7 -3.15 11.15 -11.47
N ILE A 8 -2.43 12.26 -11.26
CA ILE A 8 -1.63 12.48 -10.05
C ILE A 8 -2.53 12.50 -8.80
N GLN A 9 -3.67 13.19 -8.82
CA GLN A 9 -4.59 13.21 -7.68
C GLN A 9 -5.14 11.83 -7.33
N ILE A 10 -5.47 11.00 -8.32
CA ILE A 10 -5.95 9.64 -8.08
C ILE A 10 -4.83 8.79 -7.46
N LEU A 11 -3.60 8.89 -7.99
CA LEU A 11 -2.44 8.21 -7.45
C LEU A 11 -2.10 8.67 -6.01
N GLU A 12 -2.27 9.95 -5.70
CA GLU A 12 -2.10 10.45 -4.33
C GLU A 12 -3.15 9.91 -3.36
N ARG A 13 -4.40 9.75 -3.79
CA ARG A 13 -5.44 9.11 -2.97
C ARG A 13 -5.12 7.64 -2.74
N ALA A 14 -4.74 6.91 -3.79
CA ALA A 14 -4.32 5.52 -3.69
C ALA A 14 -3.11 5.37 -2.75
N PHE A 15 -2.12 6.26 -2.85
CA PHE A 15 -0.93 6.26 -1.99
C PHE A 15 -1.24 6.44 -0.50
N LYS A 16 -2.26 7.25 -0.15
CA LYS A 16 -2.69 7.43 1.24
C LYS A 16 -3.34 6.18 1.83
N LEU A 17 -3.96 5.35 0.99
CA LEU A 17 -4.60 4.10 1.41
C LEU A 17 -3.60 2.94 1.41
N CYS A 18 -2.75 2.86 0.40
CA CYS A 18 -1.75 1.82 0.24
C CYS A 18 -0.45 2.40 -0.38
N PRO A 19 0.57 2.74 0.45
CA PRO A 19 1.83 3.30 -0.04
C PRO A 19 2.74 2.30 -0.77
N TYR A 20 2.42 1.01 -0.67
CA TYR A 20 3.10 -0.12 -1.30
C TYR A 20 2.08 -0.99 -2.04
N PRO A 21 1.60 -0.55 -3.21
CA PRO A 21 0.68 -1.35 -3.99
C PRO A 21 1.37 -2.60 -4.54
N SER A 22 0.63 -3.71 -4.62
CA SER A 22 1.07 -4.91 -5.32
C SER A 22 1.11 -4.71 -6.84
N GLU A 23 1.76 -5.63 -7.56
CA GLU A 23 1.78 -5.61 -9.03
C GLU A 23 0.38 -5.69 -9.65
N THR A 24 -0.54 -6.43 -9.02
CA THR A 24 -1.96 -6.48 -9.42
C THR A 24 -2.62 -5.12 -9.29
N GLN A 25 -2.38 -4.41 -8.18
CA GLN A 25 -2.91 -3.06 -7.98
C GLN A 25 -2.29 -2.03 -8.93
N HIS A 26 -1.00 -2.19 -9.29
CA HIS A 26 -0.39 -1.37 -10.34
C HIS A 26 -1.07 -1.60 -11.71
N ALA A 27 -1.42 -2.83 -12.03
CA ALA A 27 -2.10 -3.16 -13.28
C ALA A 27 -3.52 -2.60 -13.33
N ASP A 28 -4.26 -2.67 -12.22
CA ASP A 28 -5.61 -2.13 -12.12
C ASP A 28 -5.63 -0.60 -12.21
N LEU A 29 -4.74 0.08 -11.47
CA LEU A 29 -4.56 1.54 -11.56
C LEU A 29 -4.11 1.97 -12.96
N GLY A 30 -3.23 1.20 -13.60
CA GLY A 30 -2.80 1.43 -14.97
C GLY A 30 -3.97 1.35 -15.96
N ARG A 31 -4.86 0.37 -15.78
CA ARG A 31 -6.06 0.21 -16.60
C ARG A 31 -7.06 1.35 -16.39
N GLU A 32 -7.30 1.76 -15.15
CA GLU A 32 -8.24 2.84 -14.81
C GLU A 32 -7.75 4.20 -15.32
N LEU A 33 -6.46 4.47 -15.21
CA LEU A 33 -5.85 5.75 -15.59
C LEU A 33 -5.38 5.80 -17.04
N GLY A 34 -5.40 4.68 -17.77
CA GLY A 34 -4.89 4.57 -19.14
C GLY A 34 -3.37 4.73 -19.24
N VAL A 35 -2.64 4.33 -18.20
CA VAL A 35 -1.18 4.48 -18.09
C VAL A 35 -0.51 3.13 -17.90
N GLN A 36 0.76 3.03 -18.26
CA GLN A 36 1.45 1.75 -18.14
C GLN A 36 1.72 1.42 -16.67
N PRO A 37 1.58 0.15 -16.24
CA PRO A 37 1.86 -0.26 -14.86
C PRO A 37 3.26 0.13 -14.38
N HIS A 38 4.25 0.11 -15.28
CA HIS A 38 5.61 0.56 -14.99
C HIS A 38 5.70 2.07 -14.65
N GLN A 39 4.84 2.90 -15.25
CA GLN A 39 4.76 4.32 -14.88
C GLN A 39 4.18 4.50 -13.48
N ILE A 40 3.19 3.68 -13.10
CA ILE A 40 2.66 3.67 -11.74
C ILE A 40 3.74 3.26 -10.75
N GLU A 41 4.45 2.17 -11.02
CA GLU A 41 5.56 1.69 -10.19
C GLU A 41 6.61 2.79 -9.95
N PHE A 42 7.03 3.48 -11.02
CA PHE A 42 8.02 4.54 -10.92
C PHE A 42 7.49 5.78 -10.19
N TRP A 43 6.21 6.12 -10.37
CA TRP A 43 5.58 7.22 -9.63
C TRP A 43 5.56 6.93 -8.12
N PHE A 44 5.16 5.72 -7.72
CA PHE A 44 5.13 5.29 -6.31
C PHE A 44 6.54 5.27 -5.70
N LYS A 45 7.54 4.78 -6.45
CA LYS A 45 8.97 4.85 -6.05
C LYS A 45 9.43 6.28 -5.83
N ASN A 46 9.15 7.18 -6.77
CA ASN A 46 9.53 8.59 -6.67
C ASN A 46 8.80 9.29 -5.51
N ARG A 47 7.52 9.00 -5.31
CA ARG A 47 6.72 9.58 -4.22
C ARG A 47 7.24 9.16 -2.85
N ARG A 48 7.60 7.88 -2.68
CA ARG A 48 8.28 7.41 -1.46
C ARG A 48 9.61 8.13 -1.25
N ALA A 49 10.45 8.24 -2.28
CA ALA A 49 11.73 8.94 -2.20
C ALA A 49 11.57 10.43 -1.81
N GLN A 50 10.56 11.11 -2.36
CA GLN A 50 10.23 12.49 -1.99
C GLN A 50 9.84 12.60 -0.52
N MET A 51 8.99 11.68 -0.03
CA MET A 51 8.59 11.66 1.38
C MET A 51 9.76 11.34 2.32
N SER A 52 10.62 10.38 1.97
CA SER A 52 11.87 10.07 2.68
C SER A 52 12.77 11.30 2.80
N ARG A 53 12.94 12.06 1.70
CA ARG A 53 13.75 13.28 1.68
C ARG A 53 13.18 14.37 2.58
N CYS A 54 11.85 14.54 2.59
CA CYS A 54 11.19 15.50 3.48
C CYS A 54 11.30 15.12 4.96
N LEU A 55 11.31 13.82 5.27
CA LEU A 55 11.38 13.33 6.66
C LEU A 55 12.80 13.08 7.16
N GLY A 56 13.82 13.19 6.31
CA GLY A 56 15.23 12.91 6.67
C GLY A 56 15.51 11.44 6.97
N LEU A 57 14.61 10.53 6.61
CA LEU A 57 14.68 9.10 6.92
C LEU A 57 14.97 8.33 5.63
N THR A 58 16.20 7.82 5.47
CA THR A 58 16.65 7.08 4.29
C THR A 58 16.16 5.62 4.21
N ALA A 59 15.16 5.22 5.01
CA ALA A 59 14.91 3.81 5.34
C ALA A 59 13.55 3.22 4.88
N TRP A 60 12.83 3.83 3.93
CA TRP A 60 11.58 3.23 3.42
C TRP A 60 11.79 2.05 2.44
N GLN A 61 13.05 1.78 2.05
CA GLN A 61 13.44 0.67 1.18
C GLN A 61 13.91 -0.58 1.96
N ALA A 62 13.95 -0.56 3.30
CA ALA A 62 14.56 -1.61 4.10
C ALA A 62 13.59 -2.72 4.59
N ARG A 63 12.31 -2.73 4.16
CA ARG A 63 11.33 -3.79 4.51
C ARG A 63 10.61 -4.34 3.28
N ASP A 64 11.33 -4.55 2.20
CA ASP A 64 10.83 -5.19 0.97
C ASP A 64 10.82 -6.73 1.07
N GLU A 65 10.40 -7.30 2.21
CA GLU A 65 10.48 -8.76 2.37
C GLU A 65 9.48 -9.41 3.34
N GLN A 66 8.32 -8.81 3.61
CA GLN A 66 7.19 -9.57 4.19
C GLN A 66 5.90 -9.32 3.41
N VAL A 67 5.85 -10.09 2.33
CA VAL A 67 4.70 -10.79 1.77
C VAL A 67 3.51 -10.95 2.73
N ASP A 68 2.33 -10.72 2.14
CA ASP A 68 1.04 -11.32 2.45
C ASP A 68 0.22 -10.80 3.65
N ASN A 69 -0.61 -9.79 3.39
CA ASN A 69 -1.89 -9.64 4.08
C ASN A 69 -2.87 -10.64 3.44
N HIS A 70 -2.59 -11.94 3.60
CA HIS A 70 -3.54 -12.98 3.27
C HIS A 70 -4.72 -12.79 4.21
N LEU A 71 -5.91 -12.72 3.64
CA LEU A 71 -7.17 -12.87 4.34
C LEU A 71 -7.05 -13.90 5.46
N SER A 72 -7.39 -13.49 6.67
CA SER A 72 -7.97 -14.38 7.67
C SER A 72 -8.98 -13.58 8.48
N ASP A 73 -10.12 -13.33 7.85
CA ASP A 73 -11.39 -13.02 8.52
C ASP A 73 -11.88 -14.23 9.35
N SER A 74 -11.03 -14.82 10.20
CA SER A 74 -11.39 -16.06 10.91
C SER A 74 -10.73 -16.27 12.26
N GLU A 75 -10.46 -15.22 13.04
CA GLU A 75 -10.07 -15.37 14.46
C GLU A 75 -10.76 -14.39 15.42
N ASN A 76 -11.84 -13.71 14.99
CA ASN A 76 -12.64 -12.85 15.88
C ASN A 76 -13.89 -13.54 16.47
N ASP A 77 -14.01 -14.87 16.38
CA ASP A 77 -15.20 -15.62 16.83
C ASP A 77 -14.94 -16.63 17.96
N LYS A 78 -13.99 -16.34 18.88
CA LYS A 78 -13.94 -17.04 20.17
C LYS A 78 -13.78 -16.05 21.32
N ILE A 79 -14.82 -15.26 21.49
CA ILE A 79 -15.19 -14.69 22.78
C ILE A 79 -15.60 -15.86 23.71
N ASP A 80 -15.22 -15.73 24.98
CA ASP A 80 -15.70 -16.44 26.17
C ASP A 80 -15.41 -17.94 26.32
N SER A 81 -14.36 -18.27 27.08
CA SER A 81 -14.44 -19.37 28.07
C SER A 81 -13.30 -19.43 29.10
N GLU A 82 -12.68 -18.30 29.48
CA GLU A 82 -11.72 -18.28 30.60
C GLU A 82 -12.00 -17.21 31.65
N ASN A 83 -13.23 -16.70 31.66
CA ASN A 83 -13.74 -15.79 32.68
C ASN A 83 -14.98 -16.37 33.36
N ASP A 84 -14.94 -17.65 33.71
CA ASP A 84 -15.75 -18.18 34.81
C ASP A 84 -15.11 -19.48 35.30
N LYS A 85 -15.08 -19.64 36.63
CA LYS A 85 -14.83 -20.91 37.36
C LYS A 85 -13.35 -21.38 37.40
N ILE A 86 -12.72 -21.65 38.54
CA ILE A 86 -13.21 -22.12 39.85
C ILE A 86 -12.12 -21.88 40.92
N HIS A 87 -12.53 -21.21 42.00
CA HIS A 87 -12.07 -21.30 43.41
C HIS A 87 -10.64 -20.87 43.79
#